data_AF-A0A3D5TQ52-F1
#
_entry.id   AF-A0A3D5TQ52-F1
#
_cell.length_a   1.000
_cell.length_b   1.000
_cell.length_c   1.000
_cell.angle_alpha   90.00
_cell.angle_beta   90.00
_cell.angle_gamma   90.00
#
_symmetry.space_group_name_H-M   'P 1'
#
loop_
_entity.id
_entity.type
_entity.pdbx_description
1 polymer ?
#
loop_
_entity_poly.entity_id
_entity_poly.type
_entity_poly.pdbx_seq_one_letter_code
_entity_poly.pdbx_strand_id
1 'polypeptide(L)'
;MSKYDFETIIDRKNFGSTKWNAFPDTSTEYVPLSMADMEFPTAPEIVETIKDVAENRVLGYTEPTDEYYDAVISWMKRKHNFEIEKDWIITTPGVVDALAILIDAVTKPGEGVIILTPAYYPFDISVVAKSRKIVYSSLLYNNGKYEIDFADLKKKAARKNVTALLFCNPHNPVGRVWTKDELKKVCDICCDNGVFIIDDEIHNDLIMPGFEHTVTATVSERVKDNIAVCTAPSKTFNLAGVQCSNIIIPNALARTKAIVCGLLNMHMSLNIFAYSACIAAYTKCDEWLDELLSVIKSNADFVKDFMAENFKEIKVIELQGTYLLWLDMRKTGLNHKEMKKLLIENHIYLDNGEIFGEDGRGFQRINLACPRATLEKMLLRFKSGMEKIYAEWEESGRPYHQTLSVGTKLENFTYDSVYGKNRTLPNKKTLIVFSRFFDCEITSAMLKLTAGIYPALSLAGCDLKFIIQSDVSEIESAQKKYKFEIIADKDARLYDMYNVFEADGVMNVIADDKLVNAFIGKDIKKLLRMKIFDRVSSLVLGSMSGEGDDGKRQLQLPAFVCVDDNLTVTYSHYCKTVSDLPNAVELLKGVRNSGRS
;
A
#
# COMPACT_ATOMS: atom_id res chain seq x y z
N MET A 1 -3.89 -34.40 -17.79
CA MET A 1 -3.94 -33.12 -18.53
C MET A 1 -5.00 -32.28 -17.85
N SER A 2 -4.71 -31.00 -17.63
CA SER A 2 -5.65 -30.02 -17.07
C SER A 2 -6.94 -29.99 -17.90
N LYS A 3 -8.12 -29.88 -17.27
CA LYS A 3 -9.38 -29.72 -18.01
C LYS A 3 -9.45 -28.32 -18.62
N TYR A 4 -8.92 -27.33 -17.92
CA TYR A 4 -8.94 -25.93 -18.33
C TYR A 4 -7.57 -25.47 -18.83
N ASP A 5 -7.57 -24.44 -19.69
CA ASP A 5 -6.37 -23.85 -20.25
C ASP A 5 -5.77 -22.81 -19.31
N PHE A 6 -4.67 -23.17 -18.64
CA PHE A 6 -3.83 -22.30 -17.83
C PHE A 6 -2.40 -22.18 -18.39
N GLU A 7 -2.21 -22.52 -19.67
CA GLU A 7 -0.89 -22.57 -20.33
C GLU A 7 -0.76 -21.51 -21.43
N THR A 8 -1.85 -21.17 -22.12
CA THR A 8 -1.85 -20.18 -23.19
C THR A 8 -1.54 -18.78 -22.66
N ILE A 9 -0.53 -18.13 -23.26
CA ILE A 9 -0.22 -16.72 -23.02
C ILE A 9 -1.10 -15.86 -23.94
N ILE A 10 -2.03 -15.11 -23.34
CA ILE A 10 -2.99 -14.26 -24.06
C ILE A 10 -2.39 -12.87 -24.29
N ASP A 11 -2.46 -12.34 -25.51
CA ASP A 11 -2.17 -10.94 -25.79
C ASP A 11 -3.39 -10.07 -25.49
N ARG A 12 -3.30 -9.19 -24.48
CA ARG A 12 -4.39 -8.30 -24.06
C ARG A 12 -4.17 -6.84 -24.50
N LYS A 13 -3.12 -6.54 -25.27
CA LYS A 13 -2.70 -5.17 -25.62
C LYS A 13 -3.79 -4.34 -26.29
N ASN A 14 -4.55 -4.95 -27.21
CA ASN A 14 -5.57 -4.25 -27.99
C ASN A 14 -6.99 -4.36 -27.42
N PHE A 15 -7.14 -4.88 -26.20
CA PHE A 15 -8.44 -5.11 -25.57
C PHE A 15 -8.78 -4.08 -24.47
N GLY A 16 -8.05 -2.95 -24.43
CA GLY A 16 -8.31 -1.88 -23.47
C GLY A 16 -7.95 -2.23 -22.01
N SER A 17 -7.13 -3.26 -21.79
CA SER A 17 -6.70 -3.69 -20.46
C SER A 17 -5.91 -2.60 -19.74
N THR A 18 -6.41 -2.13 -18.59
CA THR A 18 -5.69 -1.15 -17.76
C THR A 18 -4.33 -1.68 -17.31
N LYS A 19 -4.22 -2.98 -17.03
CA LYS A 19 -2.96 -3.61 -16.63
C LYS A 19 -1.91 -3.55 -17.73
N TRP A 20 -2.30 -3.82 -18.97
CA TRP A 20 -1.40 -3.77 -20.13
C TRP A 20 -1.09 -2.35 -20.56
N ASN A 21 -2.07 -1.45 -20.55
CA ASN A 21 -1.89 -0.05 -20.91
C ASN A 21 -1.06 0.76 -19.90
N ALA A 22 -0.84 0.24 -18.69
CA ALA A 22 -0.04 0.91 -17.67
C ALA A 22 1.47 0.90 -17.94
N PHE A 23 1.94 0.05 -18.86
CA PHE A 23 3.37 -0.11 -19.15
C PHE A 23 3.66 0.03 -20.64
N PRO A 24 4.84 0.57 -21.01
CA PRO A 24 5.28 0.56 -22.39
C PRO A 24 5.62 -0.88 -22.85
N ASP A 25 5.56 -1.13 -24.16
CA ASP A 25 6.09 -2.34 -24.79
C ASP A 25 5.55 -3.69 -24.29
N THR A 26 4.39 -3.72 -23.64
CA THR A 26 3.74 -4.98 -23.25
C THR A 26 3.47 -5.87 -24.46
N SER A 27 3.71 -7.16 -24.30
CA SER A 27 3.53 -8.21 -25.32
C SER A 27 3.40 -9.57 -24.63
N THR A 28 3.18 -10.64 -25.41
CA THR A 28 3.26 -12.03 -24.89
C THR A 28 4.65 -12.43 -24.41
N GLU A 29 5.69 -11.64 -24.71
CA GLU A 29 7.04 -11.80 -24.15
C GLU A 29 7.22 -11.01 -22.85
N TYR A 30 6.58 -9.84 -22.76
CA TYR A 30 6.64 -8.88 -21.65
C TYR A 30 5.27 -8.68 -21.01
N VAL A 31 4.72 -9.77 -20.47
CA VAL A 31 3.40 -9.76 -19.83
C VAL A 31 3.48 -9.04 -18.48
N PRO A 32 2.57 -8.10 -18.19
CA PRO A 32 2.55 -7.40 -16.92
C PRO A 32 1.95 -8.25 -15.79
N LEU A 33 2.65 -8.30 -14.65
CA LEU A 33 2.30 -9.07 -13.45
C LEU A 33 1.99 -8.15 -12.25
N SER A 34 1.37 -7.01 -12.53
CA SER A 34 1.03 -5.93 -11.59
C SER A 34 -0.41 -6.04 -11.06
N MET A 35 -1.39 -5.42 -11.75
CA MET A 35 -2.78 -5.34 -11.30
C MET A 35 -3.41 -6.72 -11.10
N ALA A 36 -4.37 -6.79 -10.17
CA ALA A 36 -5.02 -8.03 -9.74
C ALA A 36 -6.19 -8.45 -10.67
N ASP A 37 -5.91 -8.71 -11.93
CA ASP A 37 -6.72 -9.53 -12.84
C ASP A 37 -5.81 -10.63 -13.43
N MET A 38 -6.37 -11.73 -13.91
CA MET A 38 -5.58 -12.91 -14.31
C MET A 38 -5.19 -12.85 -15.79
N GLU A 39 -4.08 -13.52 -16.13
CA GLU A 39 -3.62 -13.76 -17.51
C GLU A 39 -4.07 -15.15 -18.01
N PHE A 40 -5.28 -15.55 -17.61
CA PHE A 40 -5.91 -16.80 -18.02
C PHE A 40 -7.23 -16.54 -18.75
N PRO A 41 -7.65 -17.43 -19.66
CA PRO A 41 -9.00 -17.40 -20.22
C PRO A 41 -10.05 -17.48 -19.11
N THR A 42 -11.17 -16.78 -19.30
CA THR A 42 -12.36 -16.94 -18.44
C THR A 42 -12.88 -18.38 -18.54
N ALA A 43 -13.40 -18.92 -17.43
CA ALA A 43 -14.00 -20.26 -17.41
C ALA A 43 -15.03 -20.43 -18.56
N PRO A 44 -14.95 -21.50 -19.36
CA PRO A 44 -15.86 -21.73 -20.48
C PRO A 44 -17.33 -21.66 -20.11
N GLU A 45 -17.72 -22.15 -18.94
CA GLU A 45 -19.09 -22.16 -18.45
C GLU A 45 -19.66 -20.73 -18.28
N ILE A 46 -18.82 -19.78 -17.89
CA ILE A 46 -19.20 -18.35 -17.81
C ILE A 46 -19.28 -17.74 -19.21
N VAL A 47 -18.31 -18.06 -20.09
CA VAL A 47 -18.31 -17.56 -21.48
C VAL A 47 -19.57 -18.00 -22.22
N GLU A 48 -19.94 -19.27 -22.12
CA GLU A 48 -21.16 -19.80 -22.75
C GLU A 48 -22.43 -19.18 -22.16
N THR A 49 -22.45 -18.90 -20.84
CA THR A 49 -23.58 -18.20 -20.22
C THR A 49 -23.70 -16.76 -20.71
N ILE A 50 -22.59 -16.04 -20.89
CA ILE A 50 -22.60 -14.66 -21.42
C ILE A 50 -23.08 -14.64 -22.87
N LYS A 51 -22.63 -15.60 -23.70
CA LYS A 51 -23.11 -15.75 -25.08
C LYS A 51 -24.61 -15.99 -25.14
N ASP A 52 -25.12 -16.92 -24.32
CA ASP A 52 -26.56 -17.19 -24.22
C ASP A 52 -27.37 -15.93 -23.88
N VAL A 53 -26.89 -15.12 -22.91
CA VAL A 53 -27.55 -13.84 -22.57
C VAL A 53 -27.58 -12.89 -23.77
N ALA A 54 -26.47 -12.78 -24.51
CA ALA A 54 -26.36 -11.89 -25.66
C ALA A 54 -27.24 -12.33 -26.84
N GLU A 55 -27.41 -13.64 -27.03
CA GLU A 55 -28.14 -14.22 -28.17
C GLU A 55 -29.63 -14.38 -27.90
N ASN A 56 -30.00 -14.80 -26.69
CA ASN A 56 -31.35 -15.31 -26.39
C ASN A 56 -32.17 -14.40 -25.45
N ARG A 57 -31.60 -13.30 -24.92
CA ARG A 57 -32.30 -12.40 -23.98
C ARG A 57 -32.46 -10.98 -24.52
N VAL A 58 -33.46 -10.28 -23.96
CA VAL A 58 -33.65 -8.84 -24.20
C VAL A 58 -32.77 -8.05 -23.22
N LEU A 59 -31.84 -7.25 -23.75
CA LEU A 59 -30.85 -6.48 -22.97
C LEU A 59 -31.43 -5.18 -22.37
N GLY A 60 -32.57 -5.29 -21.68
CA GLY A 60 -33.24 -4.18 -20.99
C GLY A 60 -32.86 -4.04 -19.52
N TYR A 61 -33.59 -3.18 -18.79
CA TYR A 61 -33.46 -3.04 -17.34
C TYR A 61 -33.66 -4.39 -16.64
N THR A 62 -32.71 -4.75 -15.79
CA THR A 62 -32.65 -6.08 -15.16
C THR A 62 -32.42 -5.94 -13.65
N GLU A 63 -33.08 -6.80 -12.89
CA GLU A 63 -32.96 -6.94 -11.44
C GLU A 63 -32.48 -8.36 -11.09
N PRO A 64 -31.88 -8.58 -9.89
CA PRO A 64 -31.50 -9.91 -9.46
C PRO A 64 -32.73 -10.82 -9.26
N THR A 65 -32.66 -12.03 -9.80
CA THR A 65 -33.71 -13.06 -9.68
C THR A 65 -33.52 -13.89 -8.41
N ASP A 66 -34.52 -14.71 -8.04
CA ASP A 66 -34.37 -15.69 -6.95
C ASP A 66 -33.20 -16.64 -7.20
N GLU A 67 -33.01 -17.08 -8.45
CA GLU A 67 -31.86 -17.91 -8.85
C GLU A 67 -30.51 -17.24 -8.56
N TYR A 68 -30.41 -15.92 -8.77
CA TYR A 68 -29.21 -15.17 -8.39
C TYR A 68 -28.96 -15.23 -6.88
N TYR A 69 -29.99 -14.96 -6.07
CA TYR A 69 -29.85 -15.01 -4.62
C TYR A 69 -29.52 -16.42 -4.13
N ASP A 70 -30.17 -17.45 -4.68
CA ASP A 70 -29.91 -18.85 -4.36
C ASP A 70 -28.46 -19.24 -4.68
N ALA A 71 -27.91 -18.76 -5.79
CA ALA A 71 -26.51 -18.99 -6.16
C ALA A 71 -25.55 -18.37 -5.12
N VAL A 72 -25.78 -17.12 -4.71
CA VAL A 72 -24.96 -16.42 -3.70
C VAL A 72 -25.08 -17.10 -2.33
N ILE A 73 -26.31 -17.38 -1.88
CA ILE A 73 -26.58 -18.03 -0.58
C ILE A 73 -25.94 -19.43 -0.54
N SER A 74 -26.11 -20.21 -1.60
CA SER A 74 -25.52 -21.55 -1.73
C SER A 74 -23.99 -21.48 -1.72
N TRP A 75 -23.38 -20.53 -2.44
CA TRP A 75 -21.93 -20.35 -2.44
C TRP A 75 -21.40 -20.05 -1.03
N MET A 76 -21.97 -19.05 -0.36
CA MET A 76 -21.53 -18.65 0.98
C MET A 76 -21.67 -19.79 1.99
N LYS A 77 -22.73 -20.59 1.89
CA LYS A 77 -22.90 -21.78 2.73
C LYS A 77 -21.90 -22.88 2.40
N ARG A 78 -21.75 -23.27 1.12
CA ARG A 78 -20.92 -24.41 0.70
C ARG A 78 -19.42 -24.14 0.84
N LYS A 79 -18.96 -22.94 0.47
CA LYS A 79 -17.53 -22.60 0.43
C LYS A 79 -17.01 -21.99 1.72
N HIS A 80 -17.87 -21.31 2.48
CA HIS A 80 -17.44 -20.54 3.66
C HIS A 80 -18.21 -20.86 4.94
N ASN A 81 -19.13 -21.83 4.92
CA ASN A 81 -19.97 -22.19 6.06
C ASN A 81 -20.70 -20.96 6.68
N PHE A 82 -21.07 -19.99 5.84
CA PHE A 82 -21.76 -18.79 6.25
C PHE A 82 -23.21 -18.83 5.78
N GLU A 83 -24.13 -19.06 6.71
CA GLU A 83 -25.57 -18.99 6.45
C GLU A 83 -26.02 -17.53 6.42
N ILE A 84 -26.61 -17.13 5.28
CA ILE A 84 -27.05 -15.75 5.03
C ILE A 84 -28.49 -15.74 4.54
N GLU A 85 -29.18 -14.62 4.78
CA GLU A 85 -30.54 -14.40 4.31
C GLU A 85 -30.54 -13.58 3.02
N LYS A 86 -31.53 -13.82 2.15
CA LYS A 86 -31.69 -13.12 0.87
C LYS A 86 -31.70 -11.60 1.05
N ASP A 87 -32.40 -11.10 2.07
CA ASP A 87 -32.55 -9.68 2.31
C ASP A 87 -31.28 -9.03 2.86
N TRP A 88 -30.27 -9.78 3.30
CA TRP A 88 -28.97 -9.24 3.73
C TRP A 88 -28.11 -8.79 2.55
N ILE A 89 -28.41 -9.26 1.33
CA ILE A 89 -27.57 -9.08 0.15
C ILE A 89 -27.93 -7.76 -0.56
N ILE A 90 -26.95 -6.89 -0.72
CA ILE A 90 -26.99 -5.71 -1.60
C ILE A 90 -26.02 -5.96 -2.76
N THR A 91 -26.40 -5.58 -3.98
CA THR A 91 -25.52 -5.64 -5.14
C THR A 91 -24.85 -4.31 -5.43
N THR A 92 -23.57 -4.34 -5.80
CA THR A 92 -22.83 -3.16 -6.27
C THR A 92 -21.99 -3.50 -7.51
N PRO A 93 -21.67 -2.52 -8.38
CA PRO A 93 -20.81 -2.76 -9.54
C PRO A 93 -19.41 -3.25 -9.16
N GLY A 94 -18.93 -2.91 -7.97
CA GLY A 94 -17.67 -3.37 -7.45
C GLY A 94 -17.59 -3.24 -5.93
N VAL A 95 -16.64 -3.93 -5.32
CA VAL A 95 -16.35 -3.78 -3.89
C VAL A 95 -15.87 -2.37 -3.58
N VAL A 96 -15.06 -1.74 -4.44
CA VAL A 96 -14.62 -0.34 -4.21
C VAL A 96 -15.80 0.63 -4.15
N ASP A 97 -16.82 0.44 -5.00
CA ASP A 97 -18.08 1.20 -4.92
C ASP A 97 -18.81 0.92 -3.60
N ALA A 98 -18.84 -0.34 -3.16
CA ALA A 98 -19.43 -0.73 -1.88
C ALA A 98 -18.71 -0.06 -0.70
N LEU A 99 -17.37 -0.02 -0.69
CA LEU A 99 -16.60 0.66 0.35
C LEU A 99 -17.02 2.13 0.46
N ALA A 100 -17.15 2.82 -0.69
CA ALA A 100 -17.57 4.21 -0.73
C ALA A 100 -19.00 4.42 -0.19
N ILE A 101 -19.93 3.53 -0.54
CA ILE A 101 -21.32 3.55 -0.05
C ILE A 101 -21.37 3.28 1.46
N LEU A 102 -20.64 2.27 1.93
CA LEU A 102 -20.63 1.85 3.33
C LEU A 102 -20.00 2.91 4.22
N ILE A 103 -18.89 3.54 3.79
CA ILE A 103 -18.31 4.69 4.50
C ILE A 103 -19.35 5.80 4.65
N ASP A 104 -20.11 6.10 3.59
CA ASP A 104 -21.21 7.07 3.67
C ASP A 104 -22.32 6.67 4.64
N ALA A 105 -22.66 5.38 4.67
CA ALA A 105 -23.73 4.84 5.50
C ALA A 105 -23.39 4.80 7.00
N VAL A 106 -22.13 4.53 7.37
CA VAL A 106 -21.74 4.23 8.75
C VAL A 106 -20.88 5.29 9.43
N THR A 107 -20.46 6.33 8.69
CA THR A 107 -19.65 7.43 9.23
C THR A 107 -20.17 8.79 8.80
N LYS A 108 -19.65 9.86 9.41
CA LYS A 108 -19.92 11.26 9.02
C LYS A 108 -18.64 11.93 8.47
N PRO A 109 -18.76 12.97 7.63
CA PRO A 109 -17.61 13.78 7.23
C PRO A 109 -16.78 14.25 8.44
N GLY A 110 -15.46 14.09 8.34
CA GLY A 110 -14.50 14.40 9.41
C GLY A 110 -14.26 13.29 10.44
N GLU A 111 -15.10 12.25 10.49
CA GLU A 111 -14.85 11.06 11.32
C GLU A 111 -13.71 10.21 10.75
N GLY A 112 -13.10 9.42 11.63
CA GLY A 112 -11.95 8.60 11.39
C GLY A 112 -12.32 7.18 10.96
N VAL A 113 -11.61 6.68 9.96
CA VAL A 113 -11.71 5.29 9.48
C VAL A 113 -10.34 4.64 9.64
N ILE A 114 -10.30 3.50 10.34
CA ILE A 114 -9.06 2.74 10.55
C ILE A 114 -8.74 1.93 9.30
N ILE A 115 -7.45 1.87 8.95
CA ILE A 115 -6.91 1.01 7.89
C ILE A 115 -5.65 0.33 8.43
N LEU A 116 -5.52 -0.99 8.25
CA LEU A 116 -4.32 -1.74 8.64
C LEU A 116 -3.33 -1.78 7.47
N THR A 117 -2.17 -1.14 7.62
CA THR A 117 -1.18 -0.98 6.53
C THR A 117 -0.02 -1.97 6.63
N PRO A 118 0.62 -2.36 5.50
CA PRO A 118 0.32 -1.96 4.13
C PRO A 118 -1.00 -2.57 3.65
N ALA A 119 -1.75 -1.83 2.83
CA ALA A 119 -3.09 -2.24 2.39
C ALA A 119 -3.39 -1.78 0.95
N TYR A 120 -4.43 -2.36 0.35
CA TYR A 120 -4.91 -2.01 -0.98
C TYR A 120 -5.22 -0.50 -1.09
N TYR A 121 -4.51 0.18 -1.98
CA TYR A 121 -4.50 1.65 -2.09
C TYR A 121 -5.87 2.32 -2.27
N PRO A 122 -6.90 1.71 -2.89
CA PRO A 122 -8.23 2.31 -2.94
C PRO A 122 -8.92 2.43 -1.59
N PHE A 123 -8.48 1.75 -0.53
CA PHE A 123 -9.00 2.00 0.82
C PHE A 123 -8.79 3.46 1.21
N ASP A 124 -7.60 3.98 0.92
CA ASP A 124 -7.26 5.38 1.18
C ASP A 124 -8.12 6.35 0.37
N ILE A 125 -8.31 6.03 -0.91
CA ILE A 125 -9.12 6.83 -1.84
C ILE A 125 -10.57 6.86 -1.36
N SER A 126 -11.15 5.71 -1.01
CA SER A 126 -12.56 5.60 -0.60
C SER A 126 -12.86 6.41 0.67
N VAL A 127 -11.93 6.49 1.62
CA VAL A 127 -12.12 7.31 2.83
C VAL A 127 -11.97 8.81 2.52
N VAL A 128 -10.94 9.20 1.79
CA VAL A 128 -10.65 10.62 1.52
C VAL A 128 -11.66 11.24 0.56
N ALA A 129 -12.05 10.52 -0.49
CA ALA A 129 -13.06 10.98 -1.45
C ALA A 129 -14.41 11.30 -0.79
N LYS A 130 -14.69 10.66 0.35
CA LYS A 130 -15.88 10.89 1.18
C LYS A 130 -15.64 11.91 2.30
N SER A 131 -14.54 12.66 2.29
CA SER A 131 -14.21 13.66 3.32
C SER A 131 -14.11 13.09 4.74
N ARG A 132 -13.65 11.84 4.88
CA ARG A 132 -13.30 11.23 6.18
C ARG A 132 -11.79 11.31 6.42
N LYS A 133 -11.38 11.11 7.67
CA LYS A 133 -9.98 11.07 8.08
C LYS A 133 -9.50 9.63 8.16
N ILE A 134 -8.26 9.39 7.77
CA ILE A 134 -7.68 8.05 7.86
C ILE A 134 -6.90 7.92 9.16
N VAL A 135 -7.08 6.79 9.82
CA VAL A 135 -6.37 6.41 11.03
C VAL A 135 -5.64 5.10 10.76
N TYR A 136 -4.44 5.21 10.19
CA TYR A 136 -3.60 4.03 9.93
C TYR A 136 -3.31 3.27 11.21
N SER A 137 -3.23 1.95 11.14
CA SER A 137 -2.81 1.01 12.20
C SER A 137 -1.86 0.00 11.57
N SER A 138 -0.57 0.34 11.46
CA SER A 138 0.42 -0.49 10.77
C SER A 138 0.49 -1.90 11.35
N LEU A 139 0.55 -2.89 10.47
CA LEU A 139 0.84 -4.27 10.83
C LEU A 139 2.27 -4.38 11.34
N LEU A 140 2.48 -5.29 12.29
CA LEU A 140 3.82 -5.65 12.76
C LEU A 140 4.44 -6.60 11.75
N TYR A 141 5.59 -6.23 11.20
CA TYR A 141 6.39 -7.12 10.36
C TYR A 141 7.55 -7.71 11.15
N ASN A 142 7.59 -9.04 11.28
CA ASN A 142 8.68 -9.77 11.92
C ASN A 142 9.19 -10.90 11.00
N ASN A 143 10.33 -10.66 10.35
CA ASN A 143 11.10 -11.64 9.57
C ASN A 143 10.28 -12.53 8.62
N GLY A 144 9.41 -11.92 7.82
CA GLY A 144 8.58 -12.62 6.83
C GLY A 144 7.16 -12.92 7.29
N LYS A 145 6.78 -12.52 8.50
CA LYS A 145 5.40 -12.65 9.02
C LYS A 145 4.84 -11.28 9.36
N TYR A 146 3.60 -11.02 8.94
CA TYR A 146 2.82 -9.86 9.33
C TYR A 146 1.86 -10.24 10.44
N GLU A 147 1.69 -9.41 11.47
CA GLU A 147 0.73 -9.60 12.57
C GLU A 147 -0.02 -8.30 12.86
N ILE A 148 -1.24 -8.41 13.40
CA ILE A 148 -2.02 -7.23 13.80
C ILE A 148 -1.44 -6.67 15.11
N ASP A 149 -1.11 -5.38 15.14
CA ASP A 149 -0.86 -4.68 16.41
C ASP A 149 -2.19 -4.43 17.14
N PHE A 150 -2.64 -5.40 17.93
CA PHE A 150 -3.89 -5.30 18.68
C PHE A 150 -3.88 -4.16 19.71
N ALA A 151 -2.72 -3.80 20.24
CA ALA A 151 -2.62 -2.72 21.24
C ALA A 151 -2.84 -1.36 20.58
N ASP A 152 -2.22 -1.14 19.43
CA ASP A 152 -2.39 0.06 18.64
C ASP A 152 -3.80 0.14 18.02
N LEU A 153 -4.32 -0.96 17.48
CA LEU A 153 -5.70 -1.05 16.99
C LEU A 153 -6.69 -0.67 18.09
N LYS A 154 -6.58 -1.25 19.29
CA LYS A 154 -7.45 -0.91 20.44
C LYS A 154 -7.36 0.55 20.82
N LYS A 155 -6.14 1.11 20.87
CA LYS A 155 -5.92 2.53 21.19
C LYS A 155 -6.54 3.45 20.14
N LYS A 156 -6.51 3.07 18.87
CA LYS A 156 -7.09 3.85 17.76
C LYS A 156 -8.61 3.73 17.72
N ALA A 157 -9.15 2.54 17.92
CA ALA A 157 -10.59 2.29 18.00
C ALA A 157 -11.25 3.03 19.18
N ALA A 158 -10.56 3.17 20.31
CA ALA A 158 -11.09 3.90 21.49
C ALA A 158 -11.20 5.42 21.30
N ARG A 159 -10.75 5.99 20.17
CA ARG A 159 -10.88 7.42 19.90
C ARG A 159 -12.33 7.74 19.55
N LYS A 160 -12.94 8.69 20.26
CA LYS A 160 -14.35 9.09 20.07
C LYS A 160 -14.73 9.49 18.64
N ASN A 161 -13.77 9.95 17.85
CA ASN A 161 -14.00 10.39 16.48
C ASN A 161 -13.70 9.30 15.44
N VAL A 162 -13.43 8.05 15.85
CA VAL A 162 -13.21 6.91 14.96
C VAL A 162 -14.44 6.03 14.98
N THR A 163 -15.05 5.80 13.83
CA THR A 163 -16.37 5.15 13.73
C THR A 163 -16.40 3.95 12.80
N ALA A 164 -15.37 3.73 11.99
CA ALA A 164 -15.27 2.57 11.13
C ALA A 164 -13.84 2.00 11.04
N LEU A 165 -13.77 0.72 10.66
CA LEU A 165 -12.58 -0.01 10.25
C LEU A 165 -12.82 -0.51 8.82
N LEU A 166 -11.92 -0.19 7.89
CA LEU A 166 -11.81 -0.94 6.63
C LEU A 166 -10.83 -2.10 6.88
N PHE A 167 -11.35 -3.31 6.83
CA PHE A 167 -10.60 -4.54 7.06
C PHE A 167 -10.45 -5.31 5.74
N CYS A 168 -9.34 -6.03 5.57
CA CYS A 168 -9.04 -6.79 4.37
C CYS A 168 -8.73 -8.23 4.75
N ASN A 169 -9.55 -9.18 4.30
CA ASN A 169 -9.52 -10.58 4.75
C ASN A 169 -9.90 -11.55 3.63
N PRO A 170 -8.96 -12.18 2.90
CA PRO A 170 -7.50 -12.14 3.06
C PRO A 170 -6.83 -10.79 2.78
N HIS A 171 -5.71 -10.51 3.46
CA HIS A 171 -5.08 -9.18 3.46
C HIS A 171 -4.14 -8.96 2.27
N ASN A 172 -4.58 -8.16 1.30
CA ASN A 172 -3.78 -7.64 0.19
C ASN A 172 -3.00 -6.39 0.64
N PRO A 173 -1.65 -6.31 0.48
CA PRO A 173 -0.81 -7.15 -0.39
C PRO A 173 -0.06 -8.28 0.30
N VAL A 174 -0.13 -8.41 1.63
CA VAL A 174 0.77 -9.29 2.39
C VAL A 174 0.41 -10.78 2.30
N GLY A 175 -0.74 -11.12 1.71
CA GLY A 175 -1.16 -12.50 1.47
C GLY A 175 -1.59 -13.27 2.72
N ARG A 176 -1.87 -12.57 3.84
CA ARG A 176 -2.31 -13.17 5.11
C ARG A 176 -3.75 -13.65 5.01
N VAL A 177 -4.00 -14.83 5.56
CA VAL A 177 -5.34 -15.30 5.93
C VAL A 177 -5.41 -15.22 7.45
N TRP A 178 -6.36 -14.43 7.96
CA TRP A 178 -6.47 -14.18 9.40
C TRP A 178 -7.12 -15.38 10.07
N THR A 179 -6.52 -15.83 11.17
CA THR A 179 -7.08 -16.91 11.98
C THR A 179 -8.35 -16.46 12.68
N LYS A 180 -9.24 -17.40 12.99
CA LYS A 180 -10.47 -17.13 13.76
C LYS A 180 -10.19 -16.38 15.07
N ASP A 181 -9.09 -16.68 15.76
CA ASP A 181 -8.71 -16.00 17.00
C ASP A 181 -8.23 -14.56 16.79
N GLU A 182 -7.48 -14.30 15.72
CA GLU A 182 -7.10 -12.93 15.33
C GLU A 182 -8.35 -12.12 14.96
N LEU A 183 -9.24 -12.68 14.14
CA LEU A 183 -10.50 -12.04 13.75
C LEU A 183 -11.38 -11.75 14.96
N LYS A 184 -11.55 -12.71 15.87
CA LYS A 184 -12.33 -12.51 17.10
C LYS A 184 -11.81 -11.31 17.90
N LYS A 185 -10.49 -11.16 18.05
CA LYS A 185 -9.90 -10.02 18.76
C LYS A 185 -10.17 -8.69 18.05
N VAL A 186 -10.09 -8.64 16.72
CA VAL A 186 -10.48 -7.45 15.94
C VAL A 186 -11.95 -7.11 16.20
N CYS A 187 -12.84 -8.09 16.08
CA CYS A 187 -14.27 -7.91 16.31
C CYS A 187 -14.59 -7.44 17.72
N ASP A 188 -13.98 -8.03 18.75
CA ASP A 188 -14.18 -7.63 20.15
C ASP A 188 -13.75 -6.17 20.35
N ILE A 189 -12.57 -5.77 19.85
CA ILE A 189 -12.09 -4.39 19.91
C ILE A 189 -13.07 -3.43 19.22
N CYS A 190 -13.51 -3.74 18.00
CA CYS A 190 -14.41 -2.88 17.25
C CYS A 190 -15.78 -2.75 17.91
N CYS A 191 -16.37 -3.87 18.33
CA CYS A 191 -17.67 -3.89 18.98
C CYS A 191 -17.66 -3.19 20.35
N ASP A 192 -16.57 -3.30 21.13
CA ASP A 192 -16.43 -2.62 22.43
C ASP A 192 -16.32 -1.10 22.30
N ASN A 193 -15.91 -0.59 21.13
CA ASN A 193 -15.68 0.83 20.89
C ASN A 193 -16.69 1.45 19.91
N GLY A 194 -17.70 0.71 19.46
CA GLY A 194 -18.70 1.19 18.50
C GLY A 194 -18.12 1.52 17.12
N VAL A 195 -17.04 0.84 16.73
CA VAL A 195 -16.40 0.96 15.42
C VAL A 195 -17.02 -0.07 14.47
N PHE A 196 -17.69 0.38 13.42
CA PHE A 196 -18.31 -0.49 12.42
C PHE A 196 -17.24 -1.14 11.52
N ILE A 197 -17.38 -2.44 11.24
CA ILE A 197 -16.42 -3.17 10.41
C ILE A 197 -16.95 -3.23 8.97
N ILE A 198 -16.19 -2.67 8.04
CA ILE A 198 -16.38 -2.88 6.60
C ILE A 198 -15.29 -3.87 6.20
N ASP A 199 -15.69 -5.13 6.01
CA ASP A 199 -14.76 -6.22 5.76
C ASP A 199 -14.72 -6.57 4.27
N ASP A 200 -13.59 -6.27 3.63
CA ASP A 200 -13.31 -6.64 2.25
C ASP A 200 -12.80 -8.09 2.20
N GLU A 201 -13.72 -9.00 1.87
CA GLU A 201 -13.47 -10.42 1.71
C GLU A 201 -13.47 -10.85 0.24
N ILE A 202 -13.14 -9.94 -0.69
CA ILE A 202 -13.15 -10.22 -2.13
C ILE A 202 -12.21 -11.35 -2.58
N HIS A 203 -11.23 -11.71 -1.74
CA HIS A 203 -10.26 -12.78 -1.98
C HIS A 203 -10.55 -14.07 -1.19
N ASN A 204 -11.73 -14.20 -0.55
CA ASN A 204 -12.08 -15.30 0.35
C ASN A 204 -12.05 -16.71 -0.28
N ASP A 205 -12.24 -16.81 -1.60
CA ASP A 205 -12.16 -18.08 -2.34
C ASP A 205 -10.71 -18.47 -2.71
N LEU A 206 -9.78 -17.51 -2.66
CA LEU A 206 -8.43 -17.66 -3.17
C LEU A 206 -7.47 -18.09 -2.06
N ILE A 207 -7.68 -19.26 -1.48
CA ILE A 207 -6.94 -19.73 -0.29
C ILE A 207 -5.97 -20.84 -0.68
N MET A 208 -4.73 -20.73 -0.24
CA MET A 208 -3.70 -21.71 -0.55
C MET A 208 -3.88 -22.98 0.30
N PRO A 209 -3.50 -24.17 -0.21
CA PRO A 209 -3.59 -25.41 0.55
C PRO A 209 -2.89 -25.32 1.91
N GLY A 210 -3.58 -25.76 2.97
CA GLY A 210 -3.10 -25.69 4.36
C GLY A 210 -3.60 -24.49 5.15
N PHE A 211 -4.29 -23.54 4.50
CA PHE A 211 -4.95 -22.41 5.14
C PHE A 211 -6.46 -22.50 4.96
N GLU A 212 -7.21 -21.81 5.82
CA GLU A 212 -8.66 -21.76 5.79
C GLU A 212 -9.10 -20.32 6.03
N HIS A 213 -9.95 -19.80 5.13
CA HIS A 213 -10.59 -18.51 5.35
C HIS A 213 -11.74 -18.64 6.35
N THR A 214 -11.81 -17.69 7.26
CA THR A 214 -12.96 -17.53 8.16
C THR A 214 -13.66 -16.24 7.80
N VAL A 215 -14.94 -16.33 7.42
CA VAL A 215 -15.78 -15.13 7.23
C VAL A 215 -15.93 -14.43 8.56
N THR A 216 -15.52 -13.16 8.65
CA THR A 216 -15.46 -12.43 9.92
C THR A 216 -16.82 -12.37 10.61
N ALA A 217 -17.92 -12.30 9.86
CA ALA A 217 -19.27 -12.29 10.41
C ALA A 217 -19.66 -13.57 11.20
N THR A 218 -18.91 -14.66 11.03
CA THR A 218 -19.16 -15.96 11.68
C THR A 218 -18.44 -16.13 13.02
N VAL A 219 -17.54 -15.22 13.39
CA VAL A 219 -16.70 -15.42 14.59
C VAL A 219 -17.47 -15.23 15.90
N SER A 220 -18.57 -14.47 15.88
CA SER A 220 -19.51 -14.33 17.00
C SER A 220 -20.84 -13.72 16.55
N GLU A 221 -21.96 -14.05 17.22
CA GLU A 221 -23.26 -13.41 16.91
C GLU A 221 -23.23 -11.89 17.10
N ARG A 222 -22.47 -11.41 18.11
CA ARG A 222 -22.34 -9.97 18.41
C ARG A 222 -21.81 -9.15 17.23
N VAL A 223 -20.97 -9.74 16.37
CA VAL A 223 -20.37 -8.99 15.25
C VAL A 223 -21.38 -8.73 14.13
N LYS A 224 -22.41 -9.58 13.97
CA LYS A 224 -23.40 -9.46 12.88
C LYS A 224 -24.12 -8.11 12.89
N ASP A 225 -24.27 -7.51 14.07
CA ASP A 225 -24.86 -6.18 14.24
C ASP A 225 -23.93 -5.02 13.85
N ASN A 226 -22.65 -5.29 13.63
CA ASN A 226 -21.60 -4.27 13.52
C ASN A 226 -20.64 -4.53 12.34
N ILE A 227 -21.09 -5.24 11.30
CA ILE A 227 -20.29 -5.60 10.13
C ILE A 227 -21.07 -5.52 8.82
N ALA A 228 -20.37 -5.16 7.75
CA ALA A 228 -20.73 -5.43 6.37
C ALA A 228 -19.61 -6.26 5.73
N VAL A 229 -19.95 -7.43 5.17
CA VAL A 229 -19.02 -8.32 4.48
C VAL A 229 -19.13 -8.08 2.98
N CYS A 230 -18.04 -7.66 2.34
CA CYS A 230 -17.99 -7.36 0.92
C CYS A 230 -17.35 -8.53 0.17
N THR A 231 -18.12 -9.22 -0.67
CA THR A 231 -17.61 -10.32 -1.52
C THR A 231 -17.91 -10.04 -2.99
N ALA A 232 -17.24 -10.75 -3.90
CA ALA A 232 -17.54 -10.70 -5.32
C ALA A 232 -16.97 -11.93 -6.03
N PRO A 233 -17.58 -12.39 -7.14
CA PRO A 233 -16.97 -13.41 -7.99
C PRO A 233 -15.77 -12.87 -8.80
N SER A 234 -15.52 -11.55 -8.75
CA SER A 234 -14.61 -10.86 -9.66
C SER A 234 -13.15 -11.30 -9.54
N LYS A 235 -12.62 -11.44 -8.32
CA LYS A 235 -11.24 -11.90 -8.12
C LYS A 235 -11.13 -13.40 -8.26
N THR A 236 -12.13 -14.15 -7.81
CA THR A 236 -12.16 -15.61 -7.91
C THR A 236 -12.15 -16.08 -9.35
N PHE A 237 -12.98 -15.47 -10.23
CA PHE A 237 -13.22 -15.96 -11.60
C PHE A 237 -12.76 -15.00 -12.71
N ASN A 238 -11.88 -14.04 -12.37
CA ASN A 238 -11.36 -13.03 -13.30
C ASN A 238 -12.47 -12.17 -13.99
N LEU A 239 -13.51 -11.81 -13.24
CA LEU A 239 -14.69 -11.08 -13.75
C LEU A 239 -14.71 -9.59 -13.38
N ALA A 240 -13.55 -8.98 -13.12
CA ALA A 240 -13.48 -7.57 -12.72
C ALA A 240 -14.12 -6.60 -13.75
N GLY A 241 -14.09 -6.94 -15.04
CA GLY A 241 -14.75 -6.16 -16.10
C GLY A 241 -16.27 -6.37 -16.21
N VAL A 242 -16.83 -7.41 -15.57
CA VAL A 242 -18.29 -7.68 -15.58
C VAL A 242 -19.02 -6.82 -14.55
N GLN A 243 -18.32 -6.35 -13.53
CA GLN A 243 -18.83 -5.45 -12.49
C GLN A 243 -20.00 -6.02 -11.66
N CYS A 244 -19.69 -7.03 -10.84
CA CYS A 244 -20.64 -7.69 -9.94
C CYS A 244 -20.02 -7.86 -8.55
N SER A 245 -20.74 -7.50 -7.49
CA SER A 245 -20.35 -7.70 -6.09
C SER A 245 -21.57 -7.93 -5.21
N ASN A 246 -21.38 -8.69 -4.13
CA ASN A 246 -22.38 -9.09 -3.15
C ASN A 246 -21.98 -8.58 -1.77
N ILE A 247 -22.75 -7.63 -1.23
CA ILE A 247 -22.48 -7.01 0.06
C ILE A 247 -23.49 -7.55 1.06
N ILE A 248 -23.01 -8.30 2.04
CA ILE A 248 -23.82 -9.01 3.03
C ILE A 248 -23.82 -8.19 4.31
N ILE A 249 -24.99 -7.64 4.66
CA ILE A 249 -25.16 -6.77 5.82
C ILE A 249 -26.31 -7.31 6.69
N PRO A 250 -26.02 -8.11 7.74
CA PRO A 250 -27.06 -8.69 8.58
C PRO A 250 -27.90 -7.63 9.30
N ASN A 251 -27.24 -6.57 9.82
CA ASN A 251 -27.93 -5.50 10.53
C ASN A 251 -28.86 -4.69 9.61
N ALA A 252 -30.17 -4.75 9.87
CA ALA A 252 -31.19 -4.09 9.05
C ALA A 252 -31.01 -2.56 8.95
N LEU A 253 -30.62 -1.88 10.03
CA LEU A 253 -30.43 -0.43 10.01
C LEU A 253 -29.22 -0.03 9.15
N ALA A 254 -28.08 -0.71 9.33
CA ALA A 254 -26.89 -0.47 8.52
C ALA A 254 -27.18 -0.77 7.04
N ARG A 255 -27.90 -1.87 6.77
CA ARG A 255 -28.33 -2.27 5.43
C ARG A 255 -29.22 -1.22 4.77
N THR A 256 -30.25 -0.72 5.46
CA THR A 256 -31.12 0.34 4.94
C THR A 256 -30.33 1.62 4.64
N LYS A 257 -29.41 2.02 5.51
CA LYS A 257 -28.54 3.19 5.26
C LYS A 257 -27.68 2.98 4.00
N ALA A 258 -27.09 1.81 3.84
CA ALA A 258 -26.29 1.47 2.66
C ALA A 258 -27.13 1.54 1.37
N ILE A 259 -28.36 0.99 1.38
CA ILE A 259 -29.29 1.09 0.24
C ILE A 259 -29.59 2.55 -0.11
N VAL A 260 -29.95 3.37 0.88
CA VAL A 260 -30.25 4.80 0.67
C VAL A 260 -29.03 5.55 0.13
N CYS A 261 -27.84 5.31 0.69
CA CYS A 261 -26.59 5.89 0.18
C CYS A 261 -26.29 5.43 -1.25
N GLY A 262 -26.53 4.18 -1.60
CA GLY A 262 -26.40 3.66 -2.97
C GLY A 262 -27.33 4.39 -3.95
N LEU A 263 -28.61 4.51 -3.61
CA LEU A 263 -29.61 5.22 -4.42
C LEU A 263 -29.26 6.69 -4.63
N LEU A 264 -28.77 7.38 -3.60
CA LEU A 264 -28.32 8.78 -3.69
C LEU A 264 -27.08 8.96 -4.58
N ASN A 265 -26.31 7.88 -4.80
CA ASN A 265 -25.19 7.85 -5.75
C ASN A 265 -25.58 7.20 -7.09
N MET A 266 -26.88 7.04 -7.37
CA MET A 266 -27.42 6.47 -8.61
C MET A 266 -27.02 5.01 -8.87
N HIS A 267 -26.66 4.26 -7.82
CA HIS A 267 -26.49 2.80 -7.92
C HIS A 267 -27.86 2.14 -7.76
N MET A 268 -28.49 1.81 -8.89
CA MET A 268 -29.85 1.22 -8.91
C MET A 268 -29.83 -0.29 -9.15
N SER A 269 -29.14 -0.74 -10.21
CA SER A 269 -29.02 -2.15 -10.56
C SER A 269 -27.73 -2.41 -11.32
N LEU A 270 -27.34 -3.68 -11.45
CA LEU A 270 -26.20 -4.11 -12.26
C LEU A 270 -26.60 -4.30 -13.73
N ASN A 271 -25.60 -4.43 -14.60
CA ASN A 271 -25.84 -4.85 -15.98
C ASN A 271 -26.33 -6.30 -16.03
N ILE A 272 -27.11 -6.66 -17.05
CA ILE A 272 -27.73 -7.99 -17.20
C ILE A 272 -26.72 -9.16 -17.20
N PHE A 273 -25.51 -8.92 -17.72
CA PHE A 273 -24.46 -9.93 -17.78
C PHE A 273 -23.90 -10.23 -16.39
N ALA A 274 -23.86 -9.25 -15.48
CA ALA A 274 -23.35 -9.40 -14.13
C ALA A 274 -24.08 -10.47 -13.31
N TYR A 275 -25.41 -10.45 -13.34
CA TYR A 275 -26.21 -11.44 -12.62
C TYR A 275 -25.98 -12.86 -13.17
N SER A 276 -26.02 -13.01 -14.50
CA SER A 276 -25.89 -14.31 -15.15
C SER A 276 -24.49 -14.90 -15.01
N ALA A 277 -23.44 -14.06 -15.10
CA ALA A 277 -22.06 -14.49 -14.88
C ALA A 277 -21.81 -14.91 -13.43
N CYS A 278 -22.40 -14.21 -12.45
CA CYS A 278 -22.31 -14.60 -11.04
C CYS A 278 -22.98 -15.95 -10.77
N ILE A 279 -24.18 -16.19 -11.34
CA ILE A 279 -24.87 -17.48 -11.24
C ILE A 279 -23.97 -18.58 -11.82
N ALA A 280 -23.46 -18.41 -13.03
CA ALA A 280 -22.60 -19.41 -13.66
C ALA A 280 -21.33 -19.69 -12.84
N ALA A 281 -20.66 -18.63 -12.37
CA ALA A 281 -19.48 -18.75 -11.54
C ALA A 281 -19.72 -19.59 -10.28
N TYR A 282 -20.81 -19.30 -9.54
CA TYR A 282 -21.09 -19.96 -8.27
C TYR A 282 -21.76 -21.34 -8.38
N THR A 283 -22.30 -21.69 -9.55
CA THR A 283 -23.04 -22.94 -9.75
C THR A 283 -22.35 -23.93 -10.68
N LYS A 284 -21.38 -23.49 -11.50
CA LYS A 284 -20.78 -24.31 -12.58
C LYS A 284 -19.25 -24.33 -12.61
N CYS A 285 -18.57 -23.46 -11.86
CA CYS A 285 -17.11 -23.27 -12.01
C CYS A 285 -16.27 -23.77 -10.82
N ASP A 286 -16.80 -24.70 -10.01
CA ASP A 286 -16.08 -25.29 -8.87
C ASP A 286 -14.75 -25.94 -9.32
N GLU A 287 -14.79 -26.78 -10.36
CA GLU A 287 -13.58 -27.47 -10.88
C GLU A 287 -12.55 -26.49 -11.47
N TRP A 288 -13.00 -25.41 -12.11
CA TRP A 288 -12.10 -24.39 -12.68
C TRP A 288 -11.34 -23.67 -11.56
N LEU A 289 -12.03 -23.35 -10.46
CA LEU A 289 -11.41 -22.73 -9.30
C LEU A 289 -10.39 -23.67 -8.65
N ASP A 290 -10.73 -24.96 -8.49
CA ASP A 290 -9.82 -25.95 -7.89
C ASP A 290 -8.52 -26.10 -8.70
N GLU A 291 -8.61 -26.19 -10.04
CA GLU A 291 -7.43 -26.22 -10.91
C GLU A 291 -6.64 -24.90 -10.86
N LEU A 292 -7.31 -23.74 -10.86
CA LEU A 292 -6.67 -22.43 -10.73
C LEU A 292 -5.84 -22.34 -9.44
N LEU A 293 -6.39 -22.76 -8.29
CA LEU A 293 -5.69 -22.71 -7.00
C LEU A 293 -4.42 -23.57 -7.02
N SER A 294 -4.47 -24.74 -7.67
CA SER A 294 -3.30 -25.59 -7.87
C SER A 294 -2.21 -24.89 -8.70
N VAL A 295 -2.60 -24.20 -9.78
CA VAL A 295 -1.67 -23.42 -10.62
C VAL A 295 -1.05 -22.26 -9.83
N ILE A 296 -1.85 -21.47 -9.11
CA ILE A 296 -1.35 -20.35 -8.29
C ILE A 296 -0.36 -20.86 -7.23
N LYS A 297 -0.70 -21.94 -6.52
CA LYS A 297 0.19 -22.52 -5.50
C LYS A 297 1.51 -23.00 -6.11
N SER A 298 1.44 -23.73 -7.21
CA SER A 298 2.63 -24.19 -7.93
C SER A 298 3.50 -23.01 -8.38
N ASN A 299 2.89 -21.94 -8.88
CA ASN A 299 3.59 -20.71 -9.26
C ASN A 299 4.23 -19.99 -8.06
N ALA A 300 3.56 -19.95 -6.91
CA ALA A 300 4.12 -19.41 -5.68
C ALA A 300 5.36 -20.18 -5.23
N ASP A 301 5.29 -21.52 -5.25
CA ASP A 301 6.41 -22.40 -4.89
C ASP A 301 7.59 -22.20 -5.84
N PHE A 302 7.32 -22.10 -7.14
CA PHE A 302 8.36 -21.86 -8.13
C PHE A 302 9.09 -20.53 -7.91
N VAL A 303 8.36 -19.43 -7.69
CA VAL A 303 8.98 -18.13 -7.39
C VAL A 303 9.79 -18.21 -6.09
N LYS A 304 9.26 -18.88 -5.06
CA LYS A 304 9.95 -19.07 -3.78
C LYS A 304 11.26 -19.83 -3.94
N ASP A 305 11.25 -20.94 -4.64
CA ASP A 305 12.43 -21.78 -4.86
C ASP A 305 13.46 -21.05 -5.73
N PHE A 306 13.01 -20.38 -6.80
CA PHE A 306 13.89 -19.57 -7.65
C PHE A 306 14.60 -18.47 -6.87
N MET A 307 13.87 -17.73 -6.01
CA MET A 307 14.48 -16.68 -5.19
C MET A 307 15.43 -17.27 -4.14
N ALA A 308 15.10 -18.40 -3.52
CA ALA A 308 15.97 -19.04 -2.54
C ALA A 308 17.29 -19.54 -3.15
N GLU A 309 17.25 -20.01 -4.40
CA GLU A 309 18.43 -20.48 -5.15
C GLU A 309 19.31 -19.31 -5.61
N ASN A 310 18.72 -18.22 -6.10
CA ASN A 310 19.45 -17.17 -6.81
C ASN A 310 19.69 -15.90 -5.96
N PHE A 311 18.81 -15.57 -5.00
CA PHE A 311 18.79 -14.29 -4.28
C PHE A 311 18.43 -14.46 -2.80
N LYS A 312 19.41 -14.90 -1.98
CA LYS A 312 19.19 -15.19 -0.54
C LYS A 312 18.74 -13.97 0.28
N GLU A 313 19.02 -12.79 -0.22
CA GLU A 313 18.64 -11.50 0.34
C GLU A 313 17.19 -11.12 0.08
N ILE A 314 16.53 -11.70 -0.93
CA ILE A 314 15.11 -11.46 -1.19
C ILE A 314 14.28 -12.42 -0.33
N LYS A 315 13.45 -11.87 0.56
CA LYS A 315 12.54 -12.68 1.38
C LYS A 315 11.19 -12.78 0.69
N VAL A 316 10.85 -13.97 0.24
CA VAL A 316 9.50 -14.30 -0.23
C VAL A 316 8.58 -14.51 0.98
N ILE A 317 7.53 -13.69 1.07
CA ILE A 317 6.51 -13.80 2.12
C ILE A 317 5.58 -14.97 1.79
N GLU A 318 5.23 -15.76 2.81
CA GLU A 318 4.35 -16.91 2.60
C GLU A 318 2.96 -16.45 2.13
N LEU A 319 2.55 -16.97 0.97
CA LEU A 319 1.21 -16.74 0.43
C LEU A 319 0.23 -17.70 1.10
N GLN A 320 -0.62 -17.18 1.99
CA GLN A 320 -1.68 -17.95 2.64
C GLN A 320 -2.98 -17.88 1.82
N GLY A 321 -3.20 -16.75 1.16
CA GLY A 321 -4.31 -16.54 0.22
C GLY A 321 -4.02 -15.41 -0.76
N THR A 322 -4.98 -15.14 -1.64
CA THR A 322 -4.84 -14.37 -2.89
C THR A 322 -3.97 -15.09 -3.93
N TYR A 323 -3.71 -14.43 -5.06
CA TYR A 323 -2.68 -14.80 -6.05
C TYR A 323 -1.58 -13.74 -6.13
N LEU A 324 -1.41 -12.95 -5.07
CA LEU A 324 -0.55 -11.77 -5.04
C LEU A 324 0.58 -12.03 -4.04
N LEU A 325 1.75 -12.38 -4.54
CA LEU A 325 2.91 -12.72 -3.71
C LEU A 325 3.72 -11.47 -3.39
N TRP A 326 4.14 -11.36 -2.14
CA TRP A 326 4.84 -10.18 -1.61
C TRP A 326 6.31 -10.51 -1.40
N LEU A 327 7.20 -9.67 -1.93
CA LEU A 327 8.64 -9.86 -1.91
C LEU A 327 9.31 -8.72 -1.14
N ASP A 328 10.06 -9.04 -0.09
CA ASP A 328 10.88 -8.09 0.65
C ASP A 328 12.24 -7.93 -0.05
N MET A 329 12.45 -6.78 -0.67
CA MET A 329 13.66 -6.47 -1.43
C MET A 329 14.65 -5.68 -0.60
N ARG A 330 14.35 -5.35 0.67
CA ARG A 330 15.14 -4.35 1.43
C ARG A 330 16.59 -4.78 1.69
N LYS A 331 16.91 -6.07 1.61
CA LYS A 331 18.29 -6.58 1.78
C LYS A 331 19.06 -6.74 0.47
N THR A 332 18.45 -6.47 -0.68
CA THR A 332 19.18 -6.42 -1.97
C THR A 332 20.19 -5.29 -1.98
N GLY A 333 20.03 -4.27 -1.13
CA GLY A 333 20.85 -3.08 -1.14
C GLY A 333 20.47 -2.13 -2.28
N LEU A 334 19.36 -2.38 -2.97
CA LEU A 334 18.79 -1.44 -3.92
C LEU A 334 17.82 -0.50 -3.21
N ASN A 335 17.94 0.79 -3.48
CA ASN A 335 16.88 1.73 -3.14
C ASN A 335 15.71 1.65 -4.16
N HIS A 336 14.60 2.32 -3.86
CA HIS A 336 13.39 2.26 -4.69
C HIS A 336 13.60 2.75 -6.14
N LYS A 337 14.47 3.76 -6.38
CA LYS A 337 14.76 4.26 -7.73
C LYS A 337 15.55 3.26 -8.54
N GLU A 338 16.56 2.65 -7.93
CA GLU A 338 17.39 1.62 -8.55
C GLU A 338 16.56 0.37 -8.87
N MET A 339 15.71 -0.05 -7.92
CA MET A 339 14.78 -1.15 -8.14
C MET A 339 13.82 -0.85 -9.30
N LYS A 340 13.19 0.33 -9.32
CA LYS A 340 12.29 0.74 -10.39
C LYS A 340 13.01 0.78 -11.75
N LYS A 341 14.24 1.31 -11.78
CA LYS A 341 15.08 1.32 -12.98
C LYS A 341 15.38 -0.09 -13.47
N LEU A 342 15.84 -0.98 -12.59
CA LEU A 342 16.10 -2.38 -12.91
C LEU A 342 14.87 -3.07 -13.49
N LEU A 343 13.70 -2.88 -12.89
CA LEU A 343 12.46 -3.51 -13.35
C LEU A 343 12.07 -3.00 -14.75
N ILE A 344 12.12 -1.68 -14.98
CA ILE A 344 11.76 -1.08 -16.27
C ILE A 344 12.74 -1.47 -17.37
N GLU A 345 14.05 -1.37 -17.13
CA GLU A 345 15.10 -1.69 -18.12
C GLU A 345 15.10 -3.17 -18.54
N ASN A 346 14.55 -4.05 -17.70
CA ASN A 346 14.44 -5.49 -17.96
C ASN A 346 13.02 -5.94 -18.35
N HIS A 347 12.10 -5.00 -18.64
CA HIS A 347 10.71 -5.27 -19.02
C HIS A 347 9.99 -6.17 -18.00
N ILE A 348 10.10 -5.79 -16.72
CA ILE A 348 9.46 -6.45 -15.59
C ILE A 348 8.46 -5.48 -14.98
N TYR A 349 7.19 -5.86 -15.01
CA TYR A 349 6.10 -4.98 -14.60
C TYR A 349 5.37 -5.58 -13.40
N LEU A 350 5.70 -5.09 -12.21
CA LEU A 350 5.15 -5.46 -10.92
C LEU A 350 4.43 -4.26 -10.28
N ASP A 351 3.73 -4.50 -9.18
CA ASP A 351 3.29 -3.38 -8.33
C ASP A 351 4.37 -3.07 -7.29
N ASN A 352 4.93 -1.86 -7.38
CA ASN A 352 5.88 -1.35 -6.41
C ASN A 352 5.22 -1.23 -5.04
N GLY A 353 5.89 -1.71 -3.99
CA GLY A 353 5.24 -1.83 -2.70
C GLY A 353 4.84 -0.49 -2.06
N GLU A 354 5.46 0.62 -2.48
CA GLU A 354 5.12 1.98 -2.04
C GLU A 354 3.67 2.37 -2.32
N ILE A 355 3.03 1.80 -3.35
CA ILE A 355 1.62 2.10 -3.65
C ILE A 355 0.68 1.63 -2.53
N PHE A 356 1.10 0.65 -1.72
CA PHE A 356 0.31 0.10 -0.59
C PHE A 356 0.55 0.85 0.73
N GLY A 357 1.19 2.01 0.65
CA GLY A 357 1.57 2.85 1.78
C GLY A 357 3.04 2.70 2.15
N GLU A 358 3.48 3.52 3.10
CA GLU A 358 4.88 3.60 3.54
C GLU A 358 5.43 2.26 4.04
N ASP A 359 4.58 1.47 4.70
CA ASP A 359 4.92 0.14 5.22
C ASP A 359 5.22 -0.87 4.10
N GLY A 360 4.91 -0.54 2.84
CA GLY A 360 5.24 -1.33 1.66
C GLY A 360 6.51 -0.87 0.93
N ARG A 361 7.19 0.20 1.37
CA ARG A 361 8.44 0.64 0.73
C ARG A 361 9.52 -0.44 0.80
N GLY A 362 10.19 -0.67 -0.33
CA GLY A 362 11.20 -1.72 -0.46
C GLY A 362 10.63 -3.12 -0.68
N PHE A 363 9.32 -3.24 -0.91
CA PHE A 363 8.68 -4.48 -1.34
C PHE A 363 8.24 -4.43 -2.80
N GLN A 364 7.97 -5.59 -3.38
CA GLN A 364 7.36 -5.75 -4.70
C GLN A 364 6.22 -6.77 -4.60
N ARG A 365 5.11 -6.52 -5.29
CA ARG A 365 4.01 -7.49 -5.43
C ARG A 365 4.00 -8.09 -6.82
N ILE A 366 4.01 -9.41 -6.88
CA ILE A 366 3.88 -10.17 -8.13
C ILE A 366 2.51 -10.84 -8.20
N ASN A 367 1.83 -10.69 -9.33
CA ASN A 367 0.63 -11.43 -9.67
C ASN A 367 1.01 -12.83 -10.22
N LEU A 368 0.57 -13.89 -9.54
CA LEU A 368 0.86 -15.28 -9.86
C LEU A 368 -0.19 -15.96 -10.74
N ALA A 369 -1.30 -15.29 -11.04
CA ALA A 369 -2.37 -15.81 -11.87
C ALA A 369 -2.04 -15.65 -13.36
N CYS A 370 -1.00 -16.37 -13.81
CA CYS A 370 -0.52 -16.40 -15.18
C CYS A 370 0.12 -17.76 -15.52
N PRO A 371 0.30 -18.10 -16.81
CA PRO A 371 0.99 -19.33 -17.21
C PRO A 371 2.41 -19.39 -16.63
N ARG A 372 2.88 -20.60 -16.27
CA ARG A 372 4.23 -20.82 -15.70
C ARG A 372 5.33 -20.21 -16.58
N ALA A 373 5.23 -20.38 -17.90
CA ALA A 373 6.20 -19.85 -18.86
C ALA A 373 6.38 -18.33 -18.76
N THR A 374 5.32 -17.59 -18.39
CA THR A 374 5.39 -16.14 -18.17
C THR A 374 6.27 -15.80 -16.97
N LEU A 375 6.11 -16.54 -15.86
CA LEU A 375 6.94 -16.36 -14.67
C LEU A 375 8.39 -16.72 -14.93
N GLU A 376 8.65 -17.84 -15.60
CA GLU A 376 10.01 -18.28 -15.95
C GLU A 376 10.75 -17.20 -16.74
N LYS A 377 10.14 -16.68 -17.80
CA LYS A 377 10.73 -15.60 -18.61
C LYS A 377 11.00 -14.34 -17.80
N MET A 378 10.03 -13.91 -16.99
CA MET A 378 10.19 -12.71 -16.14
C MET A 378 11.31 -12.89 -15.12
N LEU A 379 11.37 -14.03 -14.43
CA LEU A 379 12.38 -14.33 -13.42
C LEU A 379 13.79 -14.44 -14.01
N LEU A 380 13.94 -14.97 -15.22
CA LEU A 380 15.23 -14.99 -15.93
C LEU A 380 15.70 -13.57 -16.27
N ARG A 381 14.79 -12.67 -16.71
CA ARG A 381 15.13 -11.25 -16.92
C ARG A 381 15.47 -10.56 -15.61
N PHE A 382 14.73 -10.84 -14.55
CA PHE A 382 15.02 -10.31 -13.21
C PHE A 382 16.43 -10.72 -12.77
N LYS A 383 16.76 -12.01 -12.94
CA LYS A 383 18.07 -12.54 -12.59
C LYS A 383 19.20 -11.86 -13.35
N SER A 384 19.07 -11.75 -14.67
CA SER A 384 20.05 -11.06 -15.52
C SER A 384 20.26 -9.61 -15.08
N GLY A 385 19.18 -8.88 -14.78
CA GLY A 385 19.24 -7.51 -14.29
C GLY A 385 19.98 -7.38 -12.96
N MET A 386 19.69 -8.27 -12.01
CA MET A 386 20.35 -8.29 -10.70
C MET A 386 21.84 -8.66 -10.81
N GLU A 387 22.19 -9.66 -11.61
CA GLU A 387 23.58 -10.07 -11.82
C GLU A 387 24.43 -8.95 -12.43
N LYS A 388 23.85 -8.16 -13.35
CA LYS A 388 24.52 -6.99 -13.91
C LYS A 388 24.84 -5.95 -12.83
N ILE A 389 23.88 -5.65 -11.96
CA ILE A 389 24.11 -4.71 -10.86
C ILE A 389 25.16 -5.24 -9.88
N TYR A 390 25.12 -6.53 -9.55
CA TYR A 390 26.09 -7.13 -8.64
C TYR A 390 27.51 -7.10 -9.22
N ALA A 391 27.67 -7.34 -10.52
CA ALA A 391 28.95 -7.17 -11.20
C ALA A 391 29.44 -5.71 -11.16
N GLU A 392 28.56 -4.73 -11.41
CA GLU A 392 28.90 -3.31 -11.28
C GLU A 392 29.36 -2.96 -9.85
N TRP A 393 28.73 -3.56 -8.83
CA TRP A 393 29.10 -3.37 -7.42
C TRP A 393 30.40 -4.06 -7.01
N GLU A 394 30.77 -5.18 -7.63
CA GLU A 394 32.07 -5.82 -7.42
C GLU A 394 33.21 -4.91 -7.89
N GLU A 395 32.99 -4.16 -8.98
CA GLU A 395 33.98 -3.23 -9.53
C GLU A 395 34.01 -1.87 -8.80
N SER A 396 32.86 -1.30 -8.51
CA SER A 396 32.72 0.08 -8.00
C SER A 396 32.46 0.18 -6.50
N GLY A 397 32.23 -0.95 -5.83
CA GLY A 397 31.80 -1.03 -4.44
C GLY A 397 30.28 -0.98 -4.32
N ARG A 398 29.72 -1.85 -3.46
CA ARG A 398 28.29 -1.91 -3.18
C ARG A 398 27.82 -0.62 -2.47
N PRO A 399 26.81 0.09 -3.01
CA PRO A 399 26.14 1.16 -2.30
C PRO A 399 25.52 0.65 -0.99
N TYR A 400 25.76 1.36 0.10
CA TYR A 400 25.13 1.06 1.39
C TYR A 400 23.78 1.79 1.45
N HIS A 401 22.68 1.05 1.59
CA HIS A 401 21.34 1.62 1.77
C HIS A 401 20.64 0.97 2.97
N GLN A 402 20.09 1.76 3.88
CA GLN A 402 19.42 1.28 5.10
C GLN A 402 18.36 2.26 5.59
N THR A 403 17.11 1.80 5.73
CA THR A 403 16.09 2.59 6.44
C THR A 403 16.36 2.55 7.95
N LEU A 404 16.49 3.72 8.57
CA LEU A 404 16.76 3.87 10.00
C LEU A 404 15.49 3.65 10.82
N SER A 405 15.14 2.39 11.08
CA SER A 405 13.99 2.00 11.91
C SER A 405 14.41 1.83 13.37
N VAL A 406 13.46 1.90 14.32
CA VAL A 406 13.76 1.65 15.74
C VAL A 406 14.46 0.29 15.93
N GLY A 407 15.58 0.28 16.65
CA GLY A 407 16.45 -0.87 16.85
C GLY A 407 17.58 -1.00 15.82
N THR A 408 17.56 -0.23 14.73
CA THR A 408 18.66 -0.20 13.75
C THR A 408 19.89 0.46 14.35
N LYS A 409 21.08 -0.14 14.19
CA LYS A 409 22.35 0.49 14.55
C LYS A 409 22.87 1.34 13.38
N LEU A 410 23.19 2.61 13.64
CA LEU A 410 23.88 3.45 12.66
C LEU A 410 25.33 3.00 12.55
N GLU A 411 25.70 2.55 11.36
CA GLU A 411 27.07 2.20 11.00
C GLU A 411 27.55 3.13 9.89
N ASN A 412 28.87 3.39 9.86
CA ASN A 412 29.53 4.15 8.80
C ASN A 412 28.94 5.55 8.52
N PHE A 413 28.35 6.19 9.54
CA PHE A 413 27.87 7.57 9.46
C PHE A 413 29.06 8.54 9.46
N THR A 414 29.65 8.74 8.30
CA THR A 414 30.66 9.77 8.03
C THR A 414 29.99 10.99 7.41
N TYR A 415 30.48 12.19 7.69
CA TYR A 415 29.89 13.42 7.13
C TYR A 415 30.89 14.56 7.03
N ASP A 416 30.55 15.55 6.20
CA ASP A 416 31.31 16.78 6.03
C ASP A 416 30.58 17.94 6.71
N SER A 417 31.33 18.83 7.35
CA SER A 417 30.83 20.08 7.91
C SER A 417 31.88 21.17 7.78
N VAL A 418 31.57 22.39 8.22
CA VAL A 418 32.57 23.48 8.27
C VAL A 418 33.74 23.16 9.21
N TYR A 419 33.60 22.14 10.06
CA TYR A 419 34.61 21.70 11.02
C TYR A 419 35.51 20.57 10.48
N GLY A 420 35.34 20.16 9.21
CA GLY A 420 36.19 19.17 8.55
C GLY A 420 35.40 18.13 7.76
N LYS A 421 36.14 17.32 7.01
CA LYS A 421 35.60 16.23 6.19
C LYS A 421 35.67 14.87 6.89
N ASN A 422 34.84 13.93 6.48
CA ASN A 422 34.80 12.54 6.97
C ASN A 422 34.71 12.42 8.50
N ARG A 423 33.99 13.34 9.14
CA ARG A 423 33.74 13.32 10.59
C ARG A 423 32.75 12.21 10.92
N THR A 424 32.81 11.68 12.13
CA THR A 424 31.87 10.66 12.62
C THR A 424 30.94 11.20 13.70
N LEU A 425 29.82 10.52 13.93
CA LEU A 425 28.94 10.85 15.06
C LEU A 425 29.63 10.49 16.39
N PRO A 426 29.56 11.35 17.41
CA PRO A 426 30.01 11.00 18.75
C PRO A 426 29.07 9.94 19.35
N ASN A 427 29.61 9.07 20.23
CA ASN A 427 28.83 8.10 21.03
C ASN A 427 28.02 8.83 22.11
N LYS A 428 26.97 9.54 21.67
CA LYS A 428 26.10 10.37 22.47
C LYS A 428 24.72 10.38 21.81
N LYS A 429 23.67 10.47 22.64
CA LYS A 429 22.30 10.67 22.17
C LYS A 429 22.27 11.82 21.18
N THR A 430 21.74 11.58 19.99
CA THR A 430 21.76 12.57 18.90
C THR A 430 20.43 12.59 18.18
N LEU A 431 19.89 13.79 17.97
CA LEU A 431 18.81 14.03 17.01
C LEU A 431 19.43 14.39 15.65
N ILE A 432 19.18 13.55 14.66
CA ILE A 432 19.57 13.75 13.27
C ILE A 432 18.36 14.25 12.50
N VAL A 433 18.51 15.40 11.84
CA VAL A 433 17.45 16.01 11.03
C VAL A 433 17.92 16.11 9.59
N PHE A 434 17.24 15.43 8.67
CA PHE A 434 17.45 15.57 7.23
C PHE A 434 16.54 16.66 6.69
N SER A 435 17.09 17.56 5.87
CA SER A 435 16.40 18.71 5.30
C SER A 435 16.62 18.80 3.79
N ARG A 436 16.11 19.86 3.17
CA ARG A 436 16.38 20.22 1.78
C ARG A 436 17.70 20.99 1.67
N PHE A 437 17.93 21.66 0.55
CA PHE A 437 19.07 22.53 0.31
C PHE A 437 19.01 23.83 1.13
N PHE A 438 20.14 24.52 1.28
CA PHE A 438 20.34 25.63 2.23
C PHE A 438 19.41 26.83 2.02
N ASP A 439 19.27 27.29 0.78
CA ASP A 439 18.47 28.48 0.43
C ASP A 439 16.95 28.19 0.33
N CYS A 440 16.52 26.98 0.69
CA CYS A 440 15.10 26.66 0.75
C CYS A 440 14.44 27.32 1.97
N GLU A 441 13.29 27.98 1.77
CA GLU A 441 12.54 28.60 2.88
C GLU A 441 12.08 27.57 3.92
N ILE A 442 11.80 26.33 3.49
CA ILE A 442 11.46 25.21 4.38
C ILE A 442 12.68 24.84 5.24
N THR A 443 13.87 24.70 4.64
CA THR A 443 15.11 24.47 5.39
C THR A 443 15.36 25.60 6.39
N SER A 444 15.17 26.86 5.98
CA SER A 444 15.30 28.02 6.86
C SER A 444 14.30 28.00 8.02
N ALA A 445 13.06 27.57 7.80
CA ALA A 445 12.07 27.41 8.85
C ALA A 445 12.42 26.26 9.80
N MET A 446 12.87 25.12 9.27
CA MET A 446 13.27 23.97 10.08
C MET A 446 14.52 24.25 10.92
N LEU A 447 15.50 24.98 10.39
CA LEU A 447 16.67 25.43 11.16
C LEU A 447 16.26 26.30 12.37
N LYS A 448 15.26 27.17 12.21
CA LYS A 448 14.71 27.97 13.33
C LYS A 448 13.96 27.10 14.33
N LEU A 449 13.16 26.14 13.85
CA LEU A 449 12.42 25.19 14.69
C LEU A 449 13.40 24.36 15.53
N THR A 450 14.42 23.78 14.90
CA THR A 450 15.44 22.97 15.58
C THR A 450 16.26 23.79 16.57
N ALA A 451 16.57 25.06 16.25
CA ALA A 451 17.20 25.99 17.18
C ALA A 451 16.35 26.29 18.41
N GLY A 452 15.02 26.37 18.25
CA GLY A 452 14.09 26.56 19.37
C GLY A 452 14.07 25.39 20.35
N ILE A 453 14.17 24.15 19.84
CA ILE A 453 14.15 22.95 20.69
C ILE A 453 15.53 22.54 21.21
N TYR A 454 16.62 23.00 20.58
CA TYR A 454 17.98 22.61 20.91
C TYR A 454 18.38 22.81 22.39
N PRO A 455 18.01 23.91 23.08
CA PRO A 455 18.32 24.05 24.51
C PRO A 455 17.73 22.93 25.38
N ALA A 456 16.50 22.49 25.08
CA ALA A 456 15.86 21.39 25.81
C ALA A 456 16.53 20.04 25.50
N LEU A 457 16.92 19.80 24.25
CA LEU A 457 17.67 18.62 23.84
C LEU A 457 19.05 18.58 24.53
N SER A 458 19.76 19.69 24.54
CA SER A 458 21.07 19.84 25.17
C SER A 458 21.01 19.58 26.69
N LEU A 459 20.00 20.12 27.37
CA LEU A 459 19.74 19.83 28.80
C LEU A 459 19.44 18.35 29.06
N ALA A 460 18.81 17.66 28.10
CA ALA A 460 18.56 16.21 28.16
C ALA A 460 19.79 15.35 27.76
N GLY A 461 20.95 15.97 27.54
CA GLY A 461 22.16 15.28 27.12
C GLY A 461 22.15 14.84 25.65
N CYS A 462 21.26 15.38 24.83
CA CYS A 462 21.13 15.07 23.41
C CYS A 462 21.85 16.12 22.54
N ASP A 463 22.69 15.67 21.60
CA ASP A 463 23.27 16.50 20.54
C ASP A 463 22.29 16.64 19.36
N LEU A 464 22.55 17.57 18.44
CA LEU A 464 21.76 17.75 17.22
C LEU A 464 22.67 17.87 16.00
N LYS A 465 22.34 17.09 14.96
CA LYS A 465 22.96 17.18 13.62
C LYS A 465 21.90 17.52 12.59
N PHE A 466 22.11 18.59 11.84
CA PHE A 466 21.17 19.08 10.84
C PHE A 466 21.78 18.94 9.44
N ILE A 467 21.30 17.99 8.65
CA ILE A 467 21.84 17.65 7.33
C ILE A 467 21.12 18.45 6.26
N ILE A 468 21.88 19.03 5.34
CA ILE A 468 21.40 19.88 4.25
C ILE A 468 22.05 19.41 2.95
N GLN A 469 21.28 19.36 1.86
CA GLN A 469 21.80 19.08 0.51
C GLN A 469 22.48 20.30 -0.09
N SER A 470 23.62 20.66 0.49
CA SER A 470 24.40 21.83 0.12
C SER A 470 25.88 21.56 0.37
N ASP A 471 26.71 22.32 -0.34
CA ASP A 471 28.15 22.33 -0.12
C ASP A 471 28.51 22.99 1.22
N VAL A 472 29.68 22.65 1.74
CA VAL A 472 30.23 23.25 2.96
C VAL A 472 30.27 24.79 2.85
N SER A 473 30.67 25.32 1.70
CA SER A 473 30.75 26.77 1.44
C SER A 473 29.39 27.47 1.51
N GLU A 474 28.30 26.81 1.10
CA GLU A 474 26.95 27.37 1.14
C GLU A 474 26.46 27.50 2.60
N ILE A 475 26.80 26.55 3.47
CA ILE A 475 26.29 26.50 4.85
C ILE A 475 27.13 27.26 5.89
N GLU A 476 28.33 27.76 5.54
CA GLU A 476 29.24 28.46 6.46
C GLU A 476 28.57 29.63 7.20
N SER A 477 27.79 30.41 6.45
CA SER A 477 27.11 31.59 7.00
C SER A 477 26.03 31.22 8.02
N ALA A 478 25.36 30.10 7.83
CA ALA A 478 24.35 29.61 8.77
C ALA A 478 24.97 28.90 9.95
N GLN A 479 26.05 28.14 9.77
CA GLN A 479 26.70 27.48 10.90
C GLN A 479 27.09 28.48 12.00
N LYS A 480 27.49 29.70 11.63
CA LYS A 480 27.79 30.79 12.59
C LYS A 480 26.58 31.24 13.44
N LYS A 481 25.35 30.96 12.99
CA LYS A 481 24.09 31.38 13.64
C LYS A 481 23.52 30.32 14.58
N TYR A 482 23.88 29.05 14.41
CA TYR A 482 23.29 27.94 15.14
C TYR A 482 24.30 27.24 16.05
N LYS A 483 23.84 26.82 17.24
CA LYS A 483 24.68 26.19 18.28
C LYS A 483 24.84 24.68 18.14
N PHE A 484 24.27 24.11 17.08
CA PHE A 484 24.37 22.71 16.69
C PHE A 484 25.08 22.59 15.34
N GLU A 485 25.57 21.40 15.02
CA GLU A 485 26.34 21.18 13.79
C GLU A 485 25.41 20.99 12.59
N ILE A 486 25.68 21.76 11.53
CA ILE A 486 25.06 21.63 10.23
C ILE A 486 26.00 20.80 9.36
N ILE A 487 25.45 19.74 8.78
CA ILE A 487 26.14 18.79 7.92
C ILE A 487 25.86 19.16 6.46
N ALA A 488 26.92 19.25 5.66
CA ALA A 488 26.88 19.41 4.22
C ALA A 488 26.85 18.03 3.56
N ASP A 489 25.87 17.81 2.69
CA ASP A 489 25.72 16.56 1.92
C ASP A 489 25.20 16.87 0.51
N LYS A 490 26.02 17.62 -0.25
CA LYS A 490 25.70 18.14 -1.59
C LYS A 490 25.15 17.08 -2.54
N ASP A 491 25.79 15.91 -2.58
CA ASP A 491 25.45 14.81 -3.48
C ASP A 491 24.37 13.87 -2.91
N ALA A 492 23.73 14.28 -1.81
CA ALA A 492 22.69 13.54 -1.11
C ALA A 492 23.09 12.11 -0.69
N ARG A 493 24.39 11.87 -0.43
CA ARG A 493 24.93 10.55 -0.10
C ARG A 493 24.28 9.98 1.16
N LEU A 494 24.11 10.78 2.22
CA LEU A 494 23.46 10.32 3.45
C LEU A 494 21.96 10.09 3.25
N TYR A 495 21.32 10.85 2.36
CA TYR A 495 19.90 10.65 2.04
C TYR A 495 19.70 9.31 1.34
N ASP A 496 20.57 8.98 0.38
CA ASP A 496 20.57 7.69 -0.28
C ASP A 496 20.92 6.57 0.68
N MET A 497 22.00 6.74 1.45
CA MET A 497 22.43 5.73 2.40
C MET A 497 21.37 5.39 3.43
N TYR A 498 20.57 6.38 3.86
CA TYR A 498 19.57 6.20 4.90
C TYR A 498 18.13 6.20 4.41
N ASN A 499 17.93 6.00 3.10
CA ASN A 499 16.62 5.89 2.47
C ASN A 499 15.69 7.09 2.80
N VAL A 500 16.25 8.30 2.83
CA VAL A 500 15.50 9.54 3.05
C VAL A 500 14.97 10.01 1.70
N PHE A 501 13.67 9.79 1.47
CA PHE A 501 13.08 9.88 0.14
C PHE A 501 12.60 11.28 -0.26
N GLU A 502 12.57 11.48 -1.58
CA GLU A 502 11.86 12.60 -2.18
C GLU A 502 10.36 12.33 -2.23
N ALA A 503 9.58 13.40 -2.36
CA ALA A 503 8.19 13.30 -2.72
C ALA A 503 8.07 12.87 -4.20
N ASP A 504 7.06 12.06 -4.52
CA ASP A 504 6.84 11.54 -5.89
C ASP A 504 6.42 12.61 -6.91
N GLY A 505 6.17 13.84 -6.44
CA GLY A 505 5.87 15.00 -7.27
C GLY A 505 5.83 16.29 -6.44
N VAL A 506 5.80 17.44 -7.13
CA VAL A 506 5.74 18.78 -6.49
C VAL A 506 4.54 18.91 -5.55
N MET A 507 3.41 18.31 -5.92
CA MET A 507 2.20 18.32 -5.09
C MET A 507 2.37 17.51 -3.81
N ASN A 508 3.09 16.40 -3.88
CA ASN A 508 3.40 15.51 -2.78
C ASN A 508 4.32 16.16 -1.73
N VAL A 509 5.05 17.20 -2.11
CA VAL A 509 5.82 18.03 -1.17
C VAL A 509 4.88 18.75 -0.19
N ILE A 510 3.74 19.26 -0.67
CA ILE A 510 2.85 20.15 0.09
C ILE A 510 1.69 19.38 0.71
N ALA A 511 1.25 18.32 0.03
CA ALA A 511 0.04 17.60 0.33
C ALA A 511 0.25 16.11 0.11
N ASP A 512 -0.14 15.27 1.07
CA ASP A 512 0.00 13.81 0.98
C ASP A 512 -0.73 13.28 -0.27
N ASP A 513 -0.36 12.10 -0.76
CA ASP A 513 -0.92 11.44 -1.95
C ASP A 513 -2.45 11.48 -1.98
N LYS A 514 -3.06 11.42 -0.79
CA LYS A 514 -4.50 11.55 -0.55
C LYS A 514 -5.11 12.86 -1.02
N LEU A 515 -4.47 13.99 -0.74
CA LEU A 515 -4.91 15.30 -1.21
C LEU A 515 -4.63 15.47 -2.69
N VAL A 516 -3.46 15.02 -3.17
CA VAL A 516 -3.10 15.08 -4.60
C VAL A 516 -4.11 14.30 -5.45
N ASN A 517 -4.41 13.06 -5.05
CA ASN A 517 -5.40 12.21 -5.71
C ASN A 517 -6.84 12.74 -5.59
N ALA A 518 -7.19 13.44 -4.50
CA ALA A 518 -8.48 14.12 -4.38
C ALA A 518 -8.63 15.33 -5.33
N PHE A 519 -7.53 15.96 -5.76
CA PHE A 519 -7.55 17.10 -6.68
C PHE A 519 -7.50 16.72 -8.17
N ILE A 520 -7.00 15.52 -8.51
CA ILE A 520 -6.99 15.02 -9.89
C ILE A 520 -8.44 14.84 -10.44
N GLY A 521 -9.44 14.74 -9.56
CA GLY A 521 -10.87 14.69 -9.94
C GLY A 521 -11.57 16.04 -10.17
N LYS A 522 -10.92 17.20 -9.88
CA LYS A 522 -11.50 18.53 -10.11
C LYS A 522 -10.49 19.49 -10.72
N ASP A 523 -10.56 19.60 -12.03
CA ASP A 523 -10.12 20.74 -12.84
C ASP A 523 -8.82 21.41 -12.33
N ILE A 524 -7.70 20.70 -12.48
CA ILE A 524 -6.33 21.16 -12.15
C ILE A 524 -6.06 22.59 -12.65
N LYS A 525 -6.68 23.00 -13.76
CA LYS A 525 -6.61 24.36 -14.33
C LYS A 525 -7.16 25.46 -13.42
N LYS A 526 -8.08 25.15 -12.50
CA LYS A 526 -8.68 26.12 -11.57
C LYS A 526 -7.81 26.36 -10.33
N LEU A 527 -7.07 25.33 -9.90
CA LEU A 527 -6.10 25.40 -8.79
C LEU A 527 -4.84 26.18 -9.21
N LEU A 528 -4.32 25.91 -10.41
CA LEU A 528 -3.20 26.65 -11.03
C LEU A 528 -3.48 28.15 -11.25
N ARG A 529 -4.76 28.58 -11.17
CA ARG A 529 -5.17 30.00 -11.29
C ARG A 529 -5.36 30.70 -9.94
N MET A 530 -5.24 29.99 -8.81
CA MET A 530 -5.33 30.60 -7.50
C MET A 530 -4.00 31.28 -7.14
N LYS A 531 -4.03 32.59 -6.83
CA LYS A 531 -2.84 33.37 -6.39
C LYS A 531 -2.07 32.77 -5.19
N ILE A 532 -2.73 31.92 -4.40
CA ILE A 532 -2.10 31.18 -3.29
C ILE A 532 -1.17 30.09 -3.83
N PHE A 533 -1.54 29.45 -4.93
CA PHE A 533 -0.79 28.37 -5.56
C PHE A 533 0.49 28.88 -6.24
N ASP A 534 0.44 30.04 -6.89
CA ASP A 534 1.65 30.72 -7.41
C ASP A 534 2.62 31.11 -6.29
N ARG A 535 2.08 31.53 -5.12
CA ARG A 535 2.89 31.83 -3.95
C ARG A 535 3.52 30.56 -3.37
N VAL A 536 2.73 29.52 -3.13
CA VAL A 536 3.21 28.25 -2.58
C VAL A 536 4.16 27.54 -3.55
N SER A 537 3.89 27.56 -4.86
CA SER A 537 4.81 27.04 -5.87
C SER A 537 6.11 27.86 -5.87
N SER A 538 6.07 29.19 -5.78
CA SER A 538 7.28 30.01 -5.69
C SER A 538 8.09 29.81 -4.39
N LEU A 539 7.41 29.55 -3.26
CA LEU A 539 8.00 29.20 -1.95
C LEU A 539 8.63 27.79 -1.96
N VAL A 540 8.02 26.83 -2.66
CA VAL A 540 8.42 25.41 -2.70
C VAL A 540 9.44 25.11 -3.81
N LEU A 541 9.37 25.84 -4.92
CA LEU A 541 10.19 25.68 -6.13
C LEU A 541 11.29 26.74 -6.29
N GLY A 542 11.43 27.69 -5.34
CA GLY A 542 12.51 28.68 -5.26
C GLY A 542 13.07 29.16 -6.61
N SER A 543 12.48 30.22 -7.19
CA SER A 543 12.90 30.85 -8.46
C SER A 543 13.47 29.87 -9.51
N MET A 544 12.61 29.28 -10.34
CA MET A 544 13.01 28.64 -11.60
C MET A 544 13.53 29.64 -12.64
N SER A 545 14.42 30.55 -12.24
CA SER A 545 15.12 31.51 -13.10
C SER A 545 16.61 31.18 -13.07
N GLY A 546 16.99 30.18 -13.85
CA GLY A 546 18.38 29.82 -14.08
C GLY A 546 18.45 28.63 -15.02
N GLU A 547 18.65 28.90 -16.31
CA GLU A 547 19.20 27.90 -17.22
C GLU A 547 20.60 27.53 -16.70
N GLY A 548 20.76 26.28 -16.28
CA GLY A 548 22.01 25.74 -15.75
C GLY A 548 21.73 24.42 -15.03
N ASP A 549 22.48 23.40 -15.40
CA ASP A 549 22.51 22.05 -14.80
C ASP A 549 22.80 22.09 -13.27
N ASP A 550 22.60 20.94 -12.59
CA ASP A 550 23.27 20.52 -11.32
C ASP A 550 22.34 20.09 -10.14
N GLY A 551 21.91 18.83 -10.14
CA GLY A 551 22.03 17.91 -8.98
C GLY A 551 21.15 18.04 -7.71
N LYS A 552 20.41 19.13 -7.45
CA LYS A 552 19.71 19.30 -6.15
C LYS A 552 18.35 18.56 -6.11
N ARG A 553 18.12 17.64 -5.14
CA ARG A 553 16.83 16.93 -4.94
C ARG A 553 15.73 17.89 -4.49
N GLN A 554 15.10 18.57 -5.44
CA GLN A 554 14.13 19.60 -5.15
C GLN A 554 12.89 19.06 -4.43
N LEU A 555 12.59 17.76 -4.51
CA LEU A 555 11.40 17.19 -3.89
C LEU A 555 11.69 16.53 -2.53
N GLN A 556 12.89 16.69 -1.98
CA GLN A 556 13.28 16.00 -0.74
C GLN A 556 12.33 16.29 0.44
N LEU A 557 11.84 15.21 1.07
CA LEU A 557 11.05 15.28 2.29
C LEU A 557 11.96 15.22 3.52
N PRO A 558 11.62 15.93 4.62
CA PRO A 558 12.42 15.88 5.85
C PRO A 558 12.35 14.52 6.54
N ALA A 559 13.35 14.20 7.34
CA ALA A 559 13.30 13.07 8.27
C ALA A 559 13.96 13.41 9.60
N PHE A 560 13.46 12.79 10.68
CA PHE A 560 13.91 12.99 12.05
C PHE A 560 14.25 11.65 12.66
N VAL A 561 15.49 11.48 13.11
CA VAL A 561 15.97 10.22 13.69
C VAL A 561 16.65 10.51 15.02
N CYS A 562 16.22 9.86 16.10
CA CYS A 562 16.93 9.88 17.38
C CYS A 562 17.73 8.60 17.53
N VAL A 563 19.00 8.74 17.91
CA VAL A 563 19.87 7.62 18.27
C VAL A 563 20.32 7.74 19.72
N ASP A 564 20.57 6.60 20.37
CA ASP A 564 21.17 6.54 21.69
C ASP A 564 22.71 6.68 21.66
N ASP A 565 23.35 6.53 22.81
CA ASP A 565 24.81 6.57 22.98
C ASP A 565 25.55 5.38 22.34
N ASN A 566 24.83 4.32 21.97
CA ASN A 566 25.34 3.20 21.18
C ASN A 566 25.04 3.35 19.68
N LEU A 567 24.56 4.53 19.26
CA LEU A 567 24.13 4.83 17.89
C LEU A 567 22.97 3.93 17.42
N THR A 568 22.17 3.40 18.34
CA THR A 568 20.96 2.63 18.01
C THR A 568 19.77 3.57 17.88
N VAL A 569 19.01 3.45 16.79
CA VAL A 569 17.81 4.24 16.54
C VAL A 569 16.76 3.92 17.59
N THR A 570 16.30 4.97 18.28
CA THR A 570 15.26 4.89 19.32
C THR A 570 13.95 5.54 18.88
N TYR A 571 14.01 6.35 17.82
CA TYR A 571 12.87 6.96 17.17
C TYR A 571 13.25 7.34 15.74
N SER A 572 12.31 7.19 14.81
CA SER A 572 12.46 7.55 13.42
C SER A 572 11.14 8.05 12.87
N HIS A 573 11.17 9.18 12.15
CA HIS A 573 10.02 9.76 11.47
C HIS A 573 10.46 10.30 10.11
N TYR A 574 10.04 9.64 9.04
CA TYR A 574 10.24 10.08 7.67
C TYR A 574 8.97 10.82 7.25
N CYS A 575 9.06 12.12 6.95
CA CYS A 575 7.86 12.94 6.74
C CYS A 575 7.19 12.59 5.40
N LYS A 576 5.86 12.60 5.37
CA LYS A 576 5.05 12.40 4.14
C LYS A 576 4.97 13.64 3.26
N THR A 577 5.01 14.80 3.91
CA THR A 577 5.00 16.13 3.29
C THR A 577 5.94 17.03 4.09
N VAL A 578 6.21 18.24 3.60
CA VAL A 578 6.99 19.23 4.35
C VAL A 578 6.26 19.78 5.60
N SER A 579 4.96 19.47 5.73
CA SER A 579 4.13 19.85 6.89
C SER A 579 3.94 18.71 7.90
N ASP A 580 4.30 17.47 7.55
CA ASP A 580 4.24 16.29 8.42
C ASP A 580 5.43 16.23 9.38
N LEU A 581 5.60 17.29 10.19
CA LEU A 581 6.70 17.42 11.14
C LEU A 581 6.32 16.82 12.50
N PRO A 582 7.22 16.03 13.14
CA PRO A 582 6.97 15.49 14.46
C PRO A 582 6.94 16.62 15.49
N ASN A 583 6.11 16.47 16.53
CA ASN A 583 6.05 17.47 17.58
C ASN A 583 7.21 17.31 18.59
N ALA A 584 7.49 18.37 19.35
CA ALA A 584 8.61 18.37 20.31
C ALA A 584 8.48 17.26 21.38
N VAL A 585 7.26 16.86 21.74
CA VAL A 585 7.02 15.80 22.74
C VAL A 585 7.41 14.42 22.17
N GLU A 586 7.13 14.16 20.90
CA GLU A 586 7.53 12.93 20.21
C GLU A 586 9.04 12.82 20.11
N LEU A 587 9.71 13.88 19.67
CA LEU A 587 11.18 13.94 19.61
C LEU A 587 11.81 13.71 21.00
N LEU A 588 11.30 14.39 22.04
CA LEU A 588 11.79 14.21 23.41
C LEU A 588 11.51 12.80 23.98
N LYS A 589 10.42 12.14 23.58
CA LYS A 589 10.16 10.74 23.94
C LYS A 589 11.15 9.80 23.30
N GLY A 590 11.47 9.99 22.03
CA GLY A 590 12.52 9.24 21.33
C GLY A 590 13.85 9.34 22.08
N VAL A 591 14.25 10.57 22.43
CA VAL A 591 15.46 10.82 23.23
C VAL A 591 15.43 10.15 24.61
N ARG A 592 14.27 10.01 25.25
CA ARG A 592 14.12 9.40 26.59
C ARG A 592 14.07 7.87 26.60
N ASN A 593 13.59 7.23 25.53
CA ASN A 593 13.44 5.78 25.46
C ASN A 593 14.77 5.02 25.34
N SER A 594 15.89 5.74 25.17
CA SER A 594 17.29 5.25 25.15
C SER A 594 17.83 4.78 26.52
N GLY A 595 16.98 4.32 27.44
CA GLY A 595 17.40 4.09 28.83
C GLY A 595 16.59 3.08 29.65
N ARG A 596 15.82 2.19 29.01
CA ARG A 596 15.23 1.03 29.70
C ARG A 596 15.45 -0.21 28.86
N SER A 597 16.61 -0.84 29.09
CA SER A 597 16.79 -2.28 28.90
C SER A 597 15.88 -3.04 29.86
#